data_AF-A0A9X6KML7-F1
#
_entry.id   AF-A0A9X6KML7-F1
#
_cell.length_a   1.000
_cell.length_b   1.000
_cell.length_c   1.000
_cell.angle_alpha   90.00
_cell.angle_beta   90.00
_cell.angle_gamma   90.00
#
_symmetry.space_group_name_H-M   'P 1'
#
loop_
_entity.id
_entity.type
_entity.pdbx_description
1 polymer ?
#
loop_
_entity_poly.entity_id
_entity_poly.type
_entity_poly.pdbx_seq_one_letter_code
_entity_poly.pdbx_strand_id
1 'polypeptide(L)'
;MNSVELIENEVFGILDEISGIFSVKITEQVREFLTVTDGEDSLQIVLRGHLYVEYELERLLRHNIENPDSILTNRFMFMNKLNLATALGLLPESKKKAYKKLNDLRNKYAHKIRFEVSDKDLEDFISVMDREVKDDFVEKHKGVHVADTNLKLKHALSALWTDASRTVYFREIEKYKETMEFVRELSGVFDGNREEFLNFKKQKLLELKGRIEFITDEY
;
A
#
# COMPACT_ATOMS: atom_id res chain seq x y z
N MET A 1 -21.49 -27.25 19.15
CA MET A 1 -21.07 -26.66 17.86
C MET A 1 -21.28 -27.69 16.78
N ASN A 2 -22.03 -27.36 15.73
CA ASN A 2 -22.14 -28.21 14.54
C ASN A 2 -20.93 -27.98 13.60
N SER A 3 -20.75 -28.81 12.56
CA SER A 3 -19.61 -28.72 11.63
C SER A 3 -19.52 -27.33 10.97
N VAL A 4 -20.65 -26.77 10.56
CA VAL A 4 -20.77 -25.45 9.96
C VAL A 4 -20.25 -24.34 10.87
N GLU A 5 -20.69 -24.32 12.14
CA GLU A 5 -20.31 -23.30 13.13
C GLU A 5 -18.82 -23.38 13.50
N LEU A 6 -18.24 -24.59 13.47
CA LEU A 6 -16.79 -24.77 13.62
C LEU A 6 -16.02 -24.12 12.47
N ILE A 7 -16.42 -24.38 11.21
CA ILE A 7 -15.74 -23.82 10.04
C ILE A 7 -15.89 -22.28 9.98
N GLU A 8 -17.04 -21.74 10.39
CA GLU A 8 -17.25 -20.29 10.46
C GLU A 8 -16.29 -19.60 11.45
N ASN A 9 -16.07 -20.20 12.63
CA ASN A 9 -15.10 -19.69 13.60
C ASN A 9 -13.66 -19.76 13.08
N GLU A 10 -13.29 -20.84 12.38
CA GLU A 10 -11.97 -20.95 11.76
C GLU A 10 -11.77 -19.90 10.66
N VAL A 11 -12.78 -19.67 9.82
CA VAL A 11 -12.76 -18.61 8.79
C VAL A 11 -12.55 -17.23 9.43
N PHE A 12 -13.22 -16.95 10.55
CA PHE A 12 -13.02 -15.69 11.27
C PHE A 12 -11.60 -15.56 11.83
N GLY A 13 -11.06 -16.63 12.42
CA GLY A 13 -9.68 -16.66 12.91
C GLY A 13 -8.65 -16.35 11.83
N ILE A 14 -8.79 -16.94 10.63
CA ILE A 14 -7.86 -16.69 9.51
C ILE A 14 -7.93 -15.22 9.06
N LEU A 15 -9.11 -14.61 9.03
CA LEU A 15 -9.27 -13.20 8.69
C LEU A 15 -8.59 -12.27 9.70
N ASP A 16 -8.70 -12.59 10.99
CA ASP A 16 -8.03 -11.84 12.05
C ASP A 16 -6.50 -11.94 11.93
N GLU A 17 -5.97 -13.14 11.67
CA GLU A 17 -4.55 -13.36 11.43
C GLU A 17 -4.04 -12.56 10.22
N ILE A 18 -4.77 -12.58 9.10
CA ILE A 18 -4.47 -11.79 7.90
C ILE A 18 -4.40 -10.29 8.22
N SER A 19 -5.39 -9.78 8.96
CA SER A 19 -5.44 -8.37 9.38
C SER A 19 -4.25 -8.01 10.29
N GLY A 20 -3.90 -8.91 11.20
CA GLY A 20 -2.75 -8.78 12.11
C GLY A 20 -1.43 -8.67 11.35
N ILE A 21 -1.21 -9.52 10.34
CA ILE A 21 0.02 -9.50 9.51
C ILE A 21 0.21 -8.15 8.85
N PHE A 22 -0.83 -7.60 8.20
CA PHE A 22 -0.74 -6.27 7.57
C PHE A 22 -0.43 -5.16 8.57
N SER A 23 -1.12 -5.18 9.70
CA SER A 23 -0.99 -4.14 10.72
C SER A 23 0.41 -4.11 11.32
N VAL A 24 0.97 -5.29 11.62
CA VAL A 24 2.34 -5.43 12.12
C VAL A 24 3.34 -4.95 11.07
N LYS A 25 3.23 -5.45 9.82
CA LYS A 25 4.20 -5.14 8.78
C LYS A 25 4.25 -3.65 8.44
N ILE A 26 3.08 -3.00 8.29
CA ILE A 26 2.99 -1.55 8.05
C ILE A 26 3.61 -0.78 9.22
N THR A 27 3.40 -1.23 10.46
CA THR A 27 3.96 -0.56 11.65
C THR A 27 5.48 -0.66 11.69
N GLU A 28 6.04 -1.83 11.39
CA GLU A 28 7.49 -2.06 11.33
C GLU A 28 8.13 -1.18 10.25
N GLN A 29 7.51 -1.16 9.07
CA GLN A 29 7.88 -0.31 7.95
C GLN A 29 7.93 1.16 8.35
N VAL A 30 6.83 1.71 8.88
CA VAL A 30 6.77 3.11 9.32
C VAL A 30 7.88 3.41 10.34
N ARG A 31 8.11 2.52 11.31
CA ARG A 31 9.18 2.69 12.29
C ARG A 31 10.56 2.71 11.63
N GLU A 32 10.83 1.78 10.72
CA GLU A 32 12.08 1.72 9.97
C GLU A 32 12.34 3.03 9.21
N PHE A 33 11.35 3.51 8.44
CA PHE A 33 11.48 4.76 7.69
C PHE A 33 11.81 5.95 8.60
N LEU A 34 11.13 6.07 9.75
CA LEU A 34 11.39 7.14 10.71
C LEU A 34 12.78 7.03 11.34
N THR A 35 13.27 5.81 11.59
CA THR A 35 14.62 5.57 12.11
C THR A 35 15.70 5.88 11.07
N VAL A 36 15.57 5.41 9.82
CA VAL A 36 16.59 5.63 8.78
C VAL A 36 16.64 7.08 8.28
N THR A 37 15.56 7.84 8.50
CA THR A 37 15.48 9.28 8.18
C THR A 37 15.74 10.17 9.40
N ASP A 38 16.20 9.60 10.51
CA ASP A 38 16.53 10.40 11.69
C ASP A 38 17.85 11.16 11.49
N GLY A 39 17.85 12.45 11.85
CA GLY A 39 18.98 13.34 11.60
C GLY A 39 19.25 13.67 10.12
N GLU A 40 18.45 13.18 9.17
CA GLU A 40 18.60 13.46 7.74
C GLU A 40 18.05 14.83 7.36
N ASP A 41 18.63 15.41 6.30
CA ASP A 41 18.13 16.64 5.70
C ASP A 41 16.90 16.40 4.80
N SER A 42 16.25 17.49 4.35
CA SER A 42 15.04 17.42 3.53
C SER A 42 15.27 16.73 2.18
N LEU A 43 16.48 16.80 1.59
CA LEU A 43 16.82 16.11 0.36
C LEU A 43 16.83 14.60 0.59
N GLN A 44 17.57 14.15 1.60
CA GLN A 44 17.69 12.73 1.96
C GLN A 44 16.32 12.13 2.29
N ILE A 45 15.51 12.84 3.08
CA ILE A 45 14.14 12.42 3.41
C ILE A 45 13.28 12.26 2.15
N VAL A 46 13.30 13.23 1.21
CA VAL A 46 12.54 13.13 -0.06
C VAL A 46 13.03 11.96 -0.92
N LEU A 47 14.35 11.76 -1.04
CA LEU A 47 14.91 10.68 -1.84
C LEU A 47 14.51 9.31 -1.27
N ARG A 48 14.60 9.11 0.05
CA ARG A 48 14.13 7.88 0.69
C ARG A 48 12.63 7.70 0.49
N GLY A 49 11.82 8.71 0.80
CA GLY A 49 10.37 8.63 0.62
C GLY A 49 9.96 8.26 -0.81
N HIS A 50 10.64 8.83 -1.80
CA HIS A 50 10.45 8.45 -3.21
C HIS A 50 10.82 6.99 -3.47
N LEU A 51 11.95 6.49 -2.95
CA LEU A 51 12.37 5.10 -3.12
C LEU A 51 11.36 4.12 -2.51
N TYR A 52 10.90 4.37 -1.28
CA TYR A 52 9.89 3.50 -0.63
C TYR A 52 8.56 3.51 -1.40
N VAL A 53 8.07 4.68 -1.83
CA VAL A 53 6.82 4.74 -2.63
C VAL A 53 6.99 4.11 -4.01
N GLU A 54 8.14 4.27 -4.66
CA GLU A 54 8.44 3.62 -5.94
C GLU A 54 8.51 2.10 -5.79
N TYR A 55 9.09 1.61 -4.70
CA TYR A 55 9.14 0.20 -4.37
C TYR A 55 7.75 -0.41 -4.26
N GLU A 56 6.83 0.21 -3.50
CA GLU A 56 5.44 -0.26 -3.41
C GLU A 56 4.71 -0.23 -4.75
N LEU A 57 4.93 0.83 -5.54
CA LEU A 57 4.34 0.96 -6.87
C LEU A 57 4.85 -0.14 -7.83
N GLU A 58 6.13 -0.51 -7.73
CA GLU A 58 6.69 -1.61 -8.49
C GLU A 58 6.14 -2.96 -8.02
N ARG A 59 6.03 -3.20 -6.71
CA ARG A 59 5.38 -4.41 -6.15
C ARG A 59 3.94 -4.55 -6.62
N LEU A 60 3.18 -3.46 -6.57
CA LEU A 60 1.81 -3.41 -7.08
C LEU A 60 1.75 -3.89 -8.52
N LEU A 61 2.65 -3.43 -9.39
CA LEU A 61 2.69 -3.85 -10.80
C LEU A 61 3.15 -5.31 -10.94
N ARG A 62 4.20 -5.72 -10.23
CA ARG A 62 4.78 -7.07 -10.29
C ARG A 62 3.77 -8.15 -9.90
N HIS A 63 2.91 -7.88 -8.91
CA HIS A 63 1.90 -8.85 -8.50
C HIS A 63 0.64 -8.87 -9.37
N ASN A 64 0.46 -7.90 -10.28
CA ASN A 64 -0.76 -7.74 -11.07
C ASN A 64 -0.53 -7.86 -12.59
N ILE A 65 0.70 -8.12 -13.02
CA ILE A 65 1.06 -8.33 -14.42
C ILE A 65 1.64 -9.73 -14.56
N GLU A 66 1.21 -10.48 -15.58
CA GLU A 66 1.63 -11.88 -15.80
C GLU A 66 3.13 -12.01 -16.08
N ASN A 67 3.72 -11.07 -16.82
CA ASN A 67 5.14 -11.06 -17.19
C ASN A 67 5.78 -9.69 -16.91
N PRO A 68 5.96 -9.32 -15.63
CA PRO A 68 6.32 -7.95 -15.26
C PRO A 68 7.71 -7.53 -15.79
N ASP A 69 8.67 -8.45 -15.86
CA ASP A 69 10.03 -8.15 -16.32
C ASP A 69 10.11 -7.76 -17.81
N SER A 70 9.06 -8.04 -18.60
CA SER A 70 8.97 -7.60 -19.99
C SER A 70 8.85 -6.07 -20.14
N ILE A 71 8.38 -5.38 -19.10
CA ILE A 71 8.14 -3.94 -19.11
C ILE A 71 8.84 -3.20 -17.96
N LEU A 72 8.92 -3.79 -16.77
CA LEU A 72 9.52 -3.22 -15.56
C LEU A 72 11.05 -3.34 -15.56
N THR A 73 11.66 -2.77 -16.59
CA THR A 73 13.12 -2.68 -16.71
C THR A 73 13.67 -1.46 -15.98
N ASN A 74 15.00 -1.39 -15.79
CA ASN A 74 15.66 -0.22 -15.19
C ASN A 74 15.41 1.12 -15.93
N ARG A 75 14.93 1.07 -17.18
CA ARG A 75 14.57 2.28 -17.96
C ARG A 75 13.12 2.69 -17.77
N PHE A 76 12.32 1.87 -17.10
CA PHE A 76 10.91 2.13 -16.86
C PHE A 76 10.75 3.00 -15.60
N MET A 77 10.86 4.31 -15.79
CA MET A 77 10.91 5.30 -14.71
C MET A 77 9.61 5.37 -13.89
N PHE A 78 9.70 5.94 -12.68
CA PHE A 78 8.58 6.18 -11.75
C PHE A 78 7.27 6.62 -12.43
N MET A 79 7.31 7.67 -13.26
CA MET A 79 6.09 8.18 -13.91
C MET A 79 5.46 7.18 -14.89
N ASN A 80 6.27 6.32 -15.53
CA ASN A 80 5.75 5.27 -16.39
C ASN A 80 5.09 4.16 -15.56
N LYS A 81 5.69 3.77 -14.43
CA LYS A 81 5.08 2.85 -13.45
C LYS A 81 3.74 3.40 -12.95
N LEU A 82 3.72 4.68 -12.58
CA LEU A 82 2.52 5.33 -12.05
C LEU A 82 1.39 5.36 -13.08
N ASN A 83 1.71 5.76 -14.31
CA ASN A 83 0.74 5.79 -15.39
C ASN A 83 0.23 4.39 -15.74
N LEU A 84 1.10 3.37 -15.75
CA LEU A 84 0.71 1.98 -15.99
C LEU A 84 -0.22 1.46 -14.90
N ALA A 85 0.12 1.68 -13.63
CA ALA A 85 -0.72 1.27 -12.50
C ALA A 85 -2.12 1.90 -12.56
N THR A 86 -2.20 3.18 -12.95
CA THR A 86 -3.50 3.82 -13.15
C THR A 86 -4.24 3.31 -14.38
N ALA A 87 -3.54 3.08 -15.50
CA ALA A 87 -4.14 2.56 -16.73
C ALA A 87 -4.72 1.14 -16.55
N LEU A 88 -4.08 0.31 -15.74
CA LEU A 88 -4.55 -1.03 -15.36
C LEU A 88 -5.66 -0.99 -14.29
N GLY A 89 -6.06 0.19 -13.82
CA GLY A 89 -7.06 0.34 -12.77
C GLY A 89 -6.58 -0.06 -11.37
N LEU A 90 -5.28 -0.34 -11.19
CA LEU A 90 -4.68 -0.77 -9.92
C LEU A 90 -4.55 0.39 -8.92
N LEU A 91 -4.30 1.60 -9.43
CA LEU A 91 -4.24 2.83 -8.63
C LEU A 91 -5.28 3.84 -9.13
N PRO A 92 -6.26 4.26 -8.30
CA PRO A 92 -7.24 5.28 -8.69
C PRO A 92 -6.57 6.60 -9.11
N GLU A 93 -7.13 7.28 -10.11
CA GLU A 93 -6.63 8.59 -10.58
C GLU A 93 -6.67 9.65 -9.46
N SER A 94 -7.56 9.51 -8.46
CA SER A 94 -7.57 10.35 -7.26
C SER A 94 -6.28 10.25 -6.46
N LYS A 95 -5.72 9.03 -6.30
CA LYS A 95 -4.49 8.76 -5.55
C LYS A 95 -3.24 9.21 -6.31
N LYS A 96 -3.26 9.11 -7.64
CA LYS A 96 -2.14 9.46 -8.53
C LYS A 96 -1.55 10.86 -8.29
N LYS A 97 -2.37 11.82 -7.87
CA LYS A 97 -1.95 13.22 -7.65
C LYS A 97 -0.84 13.34 -6.60
N ALA A 98 -0.93 12.59 -5.51
CA ALA A 98 0.08 12.60 -4.45
C ALA A 98 1.41 12.01 -4.94
N TYR A 99 1.39 10.88 -5.65
CA TYR A 99 2.57 10.25 -6.24
C TYR A 99 3.28 11.19 -7.22
N LYS A 100 2.51 11.85 -8.09
CA LYS A 100 3.05 12.84 -9.03
C LYS A 100 3.73 13.99 -8.27
N LYS A 101 3.09 14.52 -7.23
CA LYS A 101 3.62 15.64 -6.44
C LYS A 101 4.88 15.26 -5.67
N LEU A 102 5.01 14.02 -5.21
CA LEU A 102 6.25 13.47 -4.66
C LEU A 102 7.38 13.44 -5.71
N ASN A 103 7.10 12.92 -6.91
CA ASN A 103 8.06 12.95 -8.02
C ASN A 103 8.46 14.39 -8.39
N ASP A 104 7.52 15.34 -8.37
CA ASP A 104 7.82 16.76 -8.60
C ASP A 104 8.74 17.35 -7.52
N LEU A 105 8.51 17.03 -6.23
CA LEU A 105 9.40 17.42 -5.13
C LEU A 105 10.82 16.87 -5.33
N ARG A 106 10.93 15.57 -5.65
CA ARG A 106 12.21 14.92 -5.95
C ARG A 106 12.90 15.57 -7.16
N ASN A 107 12.17 15.93 -8.20
CA ASN A 107 12.75 16.57 -9.40
C ASN A 107 13.19 18.01 -9.14
N LYS A 108 12.56 18.76 -8.21
CA LYS A 108 13.06 20.09 -7.81
C LYS A 108 14.50 20.01 -7.31
N TYR A 109 14.84 19.02 -6.49
CA TYR A 109 16.22 18.81 -6.02
C TYR A 109 17.20 18.49 -7.15
N ALA A 110 16.78 17.74 -8.17
CA ALA A 110 17.63 17.45 -9.32
C ALA A 110 17.93 18.68 -10.19
N HIS A 111 17.01 19.66 -10.24
CA HIS A 111 17.13 20.83 -11.12
C HIS A 111 17.57 22.12 -10.39
N LYS A 112 17.52 22.16 -9.05
CA LYS A 112 17.79 23.36 -8.25
C LYS A 112 18.77 23.03 -7.12
N ILE A 113 20.03 23.44 -7.31
CA ILE A 113 21.15 23.14 -6.40
C ILE A 113 20.91 23.61 -4.95
N ARG A 114 20.11 24.67 -4.73
CA ARG A 114 19.81 25.24 -3.40
C ARG A 114 18.33 25.12 -3.02
N PHE A 115 17.63 24.14 -3.58
CA PHE A 115 16.25 23.90 -3.16
C PHE A 115 16.24 23.25 -1.78
N GLU A 116 15.38 23.77 -0.91
CA GLU A 116 14.98 23.15 0.34
C GLU A 116 13.45 23.12 0.36
N VAL A 117 12.89 22.04 0.90
CA VAL A 117 11.44 21.93 1.06
C VAL A 117 10.96 23.03 2.00
N SER A 118 10.07 23.89 1.50
CA SER A 118 9.38 24.89 2.33
C SER A 118 8.08 24.35 2.92
N ASP A 119 7.56 25.01 3.95
CA ASP A 119 6.23 24.67 4.49
C ASP A 119 5.12 24.75 3.42
N LYS A 120 5.24 25.70 2.49
CA LYS A 120 4.32 25.80 1.35
C LYS A 120 4.41 24.59 0.41
N ASP A 121 5.63 24.09 0.14
CA ASP A 121 5.80 22.88 -0.66
C ASP A 121 5.14 21.66 0.01
N LEU A 122 5.21 21.59 1.35
CA LEU A 122 4.54 20.54 2.13
C LEU A 122 3.02 20.68 2.15
N GLU A 123 2.51 21.89 2.36
CA GLU A 123 1.06 22.16 2.32
C GLU A 123 0.48 21.80 0.95
N ASP A 124 1.15 22.21 -0.12
CA ASP A 124 0.80 21.82 -1.48
C ASP A 124 0.80 20.30 -1.65
N PHE A 125 1.80 19.59 -1.10
CA PHE A 125 1.90 18.13 -1.18
C PHE A 125 0.78 17.43 -0.41
N ILE A 126 0.53 17.84 0.83
CA ILE A 126 -0.54 17.30 1.67
C ILE A 126 -1.91 17.62 1.06
N SER A 127 -2.09 18.80 0.45
CA SER A 127 -3.38 19.23 -0.10
C SER A 127 -3.91 18.29 -1.20
N VAL A 128 -3.02 17.66 -1.97
CA VAL A 128 -3.38 16.76 -3.08
C VAL A 128 -3.58 15.31 -2.66
N MET A 129 -3.25 14.97 -1.41
CA MET A 129 -3.54 13.67 -0.83
C MET A 129 -5.06 13.48 -0.70
N ASP A 130 -5.50 12.24 -0.81
CA ASP A 130 -6.90 11.91 -0.55
C ASP A 130 -7.19 11.95 0.96
N ARG A 131 -8.44 11.64 1.33
CA ARG A 131 -8.88 11.70 2.73
C ARG A 131 -8.13 10.69 3.59
N GLU A 132 -7.98 9.45 3.13
CA GLU A 132 -7.37 8.37 3.90
C GLU A 132 -5.92 8.69 4.26
N VAL A 133 -5.14 9.17 3.28
CA VAL A 133 -3.75 9.58 3.49
C VAL A 133 -3.66 10.81 4.41
N LYS A 134 -4.58 11.77 4.28
CA LYS A 134 -4.63 12.95 5.15
C LYS A 134 -4.92 12.60 6.59
N ASP A 135 -5.89 11.72 6.83
CA ASP A 135 -6.27 11.29 8.18
C ASP A 135 -5.09 10.58 8.86
N ASP A 136 -4.40 9.71 8.11
CA ASP A 136 -3.20 9.01 8.56
C ASP A 136 -2.02 9.97 8.83
N PHE A 137 -1.83 11.00 8.00
CA PHE A 137 -0.89 12.09 8.28
C PHE A 137 -1.24 12.85 9.57
N VAL A 138 -2.51 13.21 9.76
CA VAL A 138 -2.97 13.96 10.94
C VAL A 138 -2.72 13.17 12.22
N GLU A 139 -3.01 11.86 12.23
CA GLU A 139 -2.76 11.03 13.41
C GLU A 139 -1.26 10.91 13.70
N LYS A 140 -0.42 10.71 12.67
CA LYS A 140 1.04 10.67 12.82
C LYS A 140 1.63 11.99 13.31
N HIS A 141 1.05 13.13 12.93
CA HIS A 141 1.53 14.47 13.29
C HIS A 141 0.83 15.09 14.50
N LYS A 142 -0.01 14.32 15.19
CA LYS A 142 -0.74 14.76 16.38
C LYS A 142 0.21 15.05 17.55
N GLY A 143 0.01 16.18 18.22
CA GLY A 143 0.82 16.59 19.36
C GLY A 143 2.22 17.11 19.00
N VAL A 144 2.55 17.24 17.72
CA VAL A 144 3.76 17.90 17.26
C VAL A 144 3.55 19.42 17.30
N HIS A 145 4.15 20.08 18.28
CA HIS A 145 4.02 21.53 18.48
C HIS A 145 5.15 22.35 17.85
N VAL A 146 6.23 21.70 17.39
CA VAL A 146 7.39 22.36 16.79
C VAL A 146 7.17 22.55 15.29
N ALA A 147 7.52 23.73 14.77
CA ALA A 147 7.64 24.00 13.34
C ALA A 147 8.86 23.26 12.75
N ASP A 148 8.85 21.93 12.83
CA ASP A 148 9.86 21.07 12.22
C ASP A 148 9.34 20.60 10.86
N THR A 149 9.76 21.33 9.82
CA THR A 149 9.45 21.03 8.43
C THR A 149 9.93 19.64 8.02
N ASN A 150 11.06 19.14 8.55
CA ASN A 150 11.57 17.81 8.25
C ASN A 150 10.71 16.73 8.90
N LEU A 151 10.27 16.93 10.14
CA LEU A 151 9.35 16.00 10.81
C LEU A 151 7.99 15.96 10.10
N LYS A 152 7.45 17.13 9.71
CA LYS A 152 6.21 17.22 8.92
C LYS A 152 6.35 16.51 7.57
N LEU A 153 7.49 16.67 6.89
CA LEU A 153 7.83 15.95 5.67
C LEU A 153 7.88 14.43 5.89
N LYS A 154 8.57 13.96 6.95
CA LYS A 154 8.65 12.54 7.31
C LYS A 154 7.26 11.94 7.52
N HIS A 155 6.39 12.62 8.25
CA HIS A 155 5.03 12.14 8.49
C HIS A 155 4.19 12.10 7.21
N ALA A 156 4.29 13.12 6.36
CA ALA A 156 3.57 13.17 5.08
C ALA A 156 4.02 12.04 4.12
N LEU A 157 5.33 11.80 4.02
CA LEU A 157 5.88 10.71 3.19
C LEU A 157 5.53 9.34 3.76
N SER A 158 5.63 9.18 5.08
CA SER A 158 5.24 7.94 5.77
C SER A 158 3.76 7.62 5.55
N ALA A 159 2.88 8.63 5.54
CA ALA A 159 1.46 8.44 5.25
C ALA A 159 1.19 8.00 3.81
N LEU A 160 1.83 8.66 2.82
CA LEU A 160 1.71 8.26 1.42
C LEU A 160 2.26 6.84 1.17
N TRP A 161 3.39 6.51 1.79
CA TRP A 161 3.94 5.16 1.70
C TRP A 161 3.06 4.11 2.37
N THR A 162 2.51 4.41 3.55
CA THR A 162 1.54 3.54 4.24
C THR A 162 0.37 3.22 3.31
N ASP A 163 -0.18 4.23 2.63
CA ASP A 163 -1.25 4.06 1.66
C ASP A 163 -0.84 3.24 0.42
N ALA A 164 0.38 3.46 -0.09
CA ALA A 164 0.94 2.65 -1.18
C ALA A 164 1.02 1.16 -0.79
N SER A 165 1.55 0.87 0.41
CA SER A 165 1.67 -0.48 0.97
C SER A 165 0.29 -1.11 1.17
N ARG A 166 -0.68 -0.38 1.77
CA ARG A 166 -2.07 -0.82 1.89
C ARG A 166 -2.71 -1.13 0.54
N THR A 167 -2.41 -0.35 -0.50
CA THR A 167 -2.93 -0.57 -1.86
C THR A 167 -2.45 -1.90 -2.42
N VAL A 168 -1.18 -2.28 -2.21
CA VAL A 168 -0.65 -3.59 -2.62
C VAL A 168 -1.45 -4.71 -1.97
N TYR A 169 -1.60 -4.66 -0.64
CA TYR A 169 -2.30 -5.68 0.12
C TYR A 169 -3.80 -5.76 -0.23
N PHE A 170 -4.45 -4.61 -0.36
CA PHE A 170 -5.87 -4.55 -0.70
C PHE A 170 -6.16 -5.19 -2.07
N ARG A 171 -5.26 -5.00 -3.05
CA ARG A 171 -5.40 -5.62 -4.37
C ARG A 171 -5.26 -7.13 -4.34
N GLU A 172 -4.39 -7.67 -3.49
CA GLU A 172 -4.35 -9.11 -3.28
C GLU A 172 -5.67 -9.59 -2.69
N ILE A 173 -6.20 -8.92 -1.67
CA ILE A 173 -7.50 -9.28 -1.05
C ILE A 173 -8.65 -9.22 -2.08
N GLU A 174 -8.69 -8.20 -2.94
CA GLU A 174 -9.72 -8.06 -3.98
C GLU A 174 -9.77 -9.25 -4.94
N LYS A 175 -8.62 -9.77 -5.40
CA LYS A 175 -8.57 -10.97 -6.26
C LYS A 175 -9.26 -12.18 -5.62
N TYR A 176 -9.07 -12.35 -4.31
CA TYR A 176 -9.73 -13.42 -3.57
C TYR A 176 -11.22 -13.14 -3.39
N LYS A 177 -11.61 -11.89 -3.15
CA LYS A 177 -13.02 -11.50 -3.06
C LYS A 177 -13.76 -11.80 -4.37
N GLU A 178 -13.18 -11.42 -5.52
CA GLU A 178 -13.75 -11.73 -6.84
C GLU A 178 -13.89 -13.24 -7.06
N THR A 179 -12.87 -14.01 -6.66
CA THR A 179 -12.92 -15.48 -6.70
C THR A 179 -14.06 -16.04 -5.82
N MET A 180 -14.27 -15.48 -4.63
CA MET A 180 -15.34 -15.88 -3.72
C MET A 180 -16.73 -15.53 -4.23
N GLU A 181 -16.89 -14.35 -4.83
CA GLU A 181 -18.15 -13.93 -5.45
C GLU A 181 -18.51 -14.86 -6.62
N PHE A 182 -17.54 -15.15 -7.49
CA PHE A 182 -17.74 -16.09 -8.61
C PHE A 182 -18.15 -17.49 -8.13
N VAL A 183 -17.48 -18.05 -7.12
CA VAL A 183 -17.83 -19.38 -6.60
C VAL A 183 -19.19 -19.38 -5.91
N ARG A 184 -19.53 -18.32 -5.18
CA ARG A 184 -20.87 -18.18 -4.58
C ARG A 184 -21.97 -18.17 -5.64
N GLU A 185 -21.75 -17.48 -6.76
CA GLU A 185 -22.67 -17.47 -7.90
C GLU A 185 -22.84 -18.88 -8.49
N LEU A 186 -21.74 -19.60 -8.72
CA LEU A 186 -21.80 -20.99 -9.19
C LEU A 186 -22.50 -21.93 -8.20
N SER A 187 -22.23 -21.81 -6.90
CA SER A 187 -22.93 -22.59 -5.86
C SER A 187 -24.40 -22.22 -5.71
N GLY A 188 -24.86 -21.08 -6.22
CA GLY A 188 -26.27 -20.76 -6.32
C GLY A 188 -26.95 -21.41 -7.54
N VAL A 189 -26.16 -21.77 -8.56
CA VAL A 189 -26.62 -22.41 -9.80
C VAL A 189 -26.61 -23.94 -9.69
N PHE A 190 -25.61 -24.49 -9.01
CA PHE A 190 -25.50 -25.92 -8.70
C PHE A 190 -25.95 -26.13 -7.26
N ASP A 191 -26.71 -27.19 -6.94
CA ASP A 191 -27.23 -27.51 -5.59
C ASP A 191 -26.11 -27.82 -4.56
N GLY A 192 -25.19 -26.88 -4.34
CA GLY A 192 -24.02 -27.01 -3.49
C GLY A 192 -24.37 -26.91 -2.01
N ASN A 193 -23.75 -27.76 -1.19
CA ASN A 193 -23.95 -27.73 0.25
C ASN A 193 -23.20 -26.53 0.88
N ARG A 194 -23.84 -25.82 1.82
CA ARG A 194 -23.24 -24.71 2.60
C ARG A 194 -21.91 -25.10 3.25
N GLU A 195 -21.78 -26.34 3.72
CA GLU A 195 -20.55 -26.83 4.33
C GLU A 195 -19.40 -26.91 3.31
N GLU A 196 -19.67 -27.33 2.07
CA GLU A 196 -18.67 -27.38 0.99
C GLU A 196 -18.19 -25.97 0.62
N PHE A 197 -19.11 -25.01 0.51
CA PHE A 197 -18.77 -23.61 0.27
C PHE A 197 -17.89 -23.03 1.39
N LEU A 198 -18.21 -23.31 2.65
CA LEU A 198 -17.41 -22.85 3.78
C LEU A 198 -16.01 -23.47 3.82
N ASN A 199 -15.89 -24.77 3.51
CA ASN A 199 -14.60 -25.43 3.38
C ASN A 199 -13.75 -24.83 2.25
N PHE A 200 -14.37 -24.56 1.09
CA PHE A 200 -13.69 -23.89 -0.02
C PHE A 200 -13.23 -22.48 0.37
N LYS A 201 -14.09 -21.70 1.04
CA LYS A 201 -13.72 -20.38 1.56
C LYS A 201 -12.53 -20.45 2.51
N LYS A 202 -12.54 -21.41 3.45
CA LYS A 202 -11.42 -21.65 4.37
C LYS A 202 -10.13 -21.93 3.61
N GLN A 203 -10.15 -22.83 2.63
CA GLN A 203 -8.97 -23.13 1.81
C GLN A 203 -8.44 -21.90 1.08
N LYS A 204 -9.32 -21.09 0.46
CA LYS A 204 -8.90 -19.86 -0.22
C LYS A 204 -8.34 -18.81 0.72
N LEU A 205 -8.85 -18.70 1.95
CA LEU A 205 -8.28 -17.82 2.95
C LEU A 205 -6.89 -18.29 3.42
N LEU A 206 -6.66 -19.60 3.53
CA LEU A 206 -5.32 -20.13 3.81
C LEU A 206 -4.33 -19.85 2.66
N GLU A 207 -4.77 -19.97 1.41
CA GLU A 207 -3.98 -19.57 0.25
C GLU A 207 -3.66 -18.07 0.27
N LEU A 208 -4.64 -17.21 0.59
CA LEU A 208 -4.45 -15.77 0.73
C LEU A 208 -3.46 -15.45 1.84
N LYS A 209 -3.60 -16.09 3.01
CA LYS A 209 -2.68 -15.90 4.13
C LYS A 209 -1.24 -16.20 3.71
N GLY A 210 -0.99 -17.36 3.11
CA GLY A 210 0.35 -17.73 2.63
C GLY A 210 0.87 -16.75 1.55
N ARG A 211 -0.01 -16.23 0.70
CA ARG A 211 0.35 -15.20 -0.29
C ARG A 211 0.73 -13.89 0.37
N ILE A 212 0.00 -13.46 1.40
CA ILE A 212 0.28 -12.25 2.16
C ILE A 212 1.62 -12.39 2.89
N GLU A 213 1.84 -13.51 3.60
CA GLU A 213 3.10 -13.80 4.31
C GLU A 213 4.29 -13.69 3.34
N PHE A 214 4.18 -14.33 2.18
CA PHE A 214 5.19 -14.25 1.11
C PHE A 214 5.45 -12.79 0.68
N ILE A 215 4.40 -12.03 0.39
CA ILE A 215 4.52 -10.64 -0.06
C ILE A 215 5.11 -9.76 1.05
N THR A 216 4.75 -9.98 2.31
CA THR A 216 5.31 -9.21 3.43
C THR A 216 6.77 -9.52 3.72
N ASP A 217 7.28 -10.67 3.30
CA ASP A 217 8.66 -11.10 3.50
C ASP A 217 9.62 -10.68 2.37
N GLU A 218 9.13 -10.08 1.27
CA GLU A 218 9.96 -9.57 0.17
C GLU A 218 10.84 -8.35 0.54
N TYR A 219 10.99 -8.00 1.83
CA TYR A 219 11.78 -6.85 2.31
C TYR A 219 13.19 -7.26 2.74
#